data_AF-A0A2R2Q2H5-F1
#
_entry.id   AF-A0A2R2Q2H5-F1
#
_cell.length_a   1.000
_cell.length_b   1.000
_cell.length_c   1.000
_cell.angle_alpha   90.00
_cell.angle_beta   90.00
_cell.angle_gamma   90.00
#
_symmetry.space_group_name_H-M   'P 1'
#
loop_
_entity.id
_entity.type
_entity.pdbx_description
1 polymer ?
#
loop_
_entity_poly.entity_id
_entity_poly.type
_entity_poly.pdbx_seq_one_letter_code
_entity_poly.pdbx_strand_id
1 'polypeptide(L)'
;MSNYQTLVDVNNAMNKMLRAYVNEAVAIRFDLPDVDATQADAAISVFLYDITYWESTGPATDADNPGSQPDNQAIQVMSQVLAALINNRQLADIPGAYTQVMPPKENLNSLGNFWQSLGNRPRLSLNYCVTVPISLSDKGEEMTPVKSLSTTVEPKAPVSPQAISDVLREQLMVALGGDYDARLAMAHVNLDALPVASSNGSAADIRVSLRVYGMTRTEYLGPMNTVFEEWAKDEAAAVTPDGYRVYINAVDKTDLTGI
;
A
#
# COMPACT_ATOMS: atom_id res chain seq x y z
N MET A 1 -8.32 -23.25 -8.70
CA MET A 1 -6.87 -23.09 -8.84
C MET A 1 -6.53 -21.67 -8.47
N SER A 2 -5.53 -21.47 -7.61
CA SER A 2 -5.10 -20.14 -7.20
C SER A 2 -4.54 -19.40 -8.41
N ASN A 3 -5.01 -18.19 -8.69
CA ASN A 3 -4.55 -17.38 -9.82
C ASN A 3 -3.18 -16.72 -9.57
N TYR A 4 -2.48 -17.07 -8.47
CA TYR A 4 -1.16 -16.55 -8.16
C TYR A 4 -0.06 -17.43 -8.73
N GLN A 5 1.02 -16.80 -9.19
CA GLN A 5 2.21 -17.46 -9.71
C GLN A 5 3.43 -17.11 -8.88
N THR A 6 4.46 -17.95 -8.97
CA THR A 6 5.82 -17.61 -8.55
C THR A 6 6.65 -17.17 -9.75
N LEU A 7 7.80 -16.53 -9.49
CA LEU A 7 8.74 -16.18 -10.56
C LEU A 7 9.29 -17.42 -11.28
N VAL A 8 9.41 -18.54 -10.58
CA VAL A 8 9.85 -19.83 -11.16
C VAL A 8 8.83 -20.35 -12.16
N ASP A 9 7.53 -20.22 -11.86
CA ASP A 9 6.46 -20.63 -12.78
C ASP A 9 6.51 -19.84 -14.10
N VAL A 10 6.83 -18.54 -14.03
CA VAL A 10 7.02 -17.70 -15.23
C VAL A 10 8.21 -18.18 -16.06
N ASN A 11 9.36 -18.47 -15.42
CA ASN A 11 10.53 -18.98 -16.13
C ASN A 11 10.24 -20.33 -16.81
N ASN A 12 9.52 -21.23 -16.14
CA ASN A 12 9.12 -22.51 -16.71
C ASN A 12 8.17 -22.33 -17.92
N ALA A 13 7.21 -21.42 -17.82
CA ALA A 13 6.30 -21.09 -18.92
C ALA A 13 7.06 -20.51 -20.12
N MET A 14 8.05 -19.65 -19.89
CA MET A 14 8.92 -19.10 -20.93
C MET A 14 9.74 -20.18 -21.63
N ASN A 15 10.36 -21.09 -20.87
CA ASN A 15 11.14 -22.19 -21.44
C ASN A 15 10.26 -23.06 -22.36
N LYS A 16 9.09 -23.47 -21.87
CA LYS A 16 8.15 -24.31 -22.64
C LYS A 16 7.68 -23.62 -23.91
N MET A 17 7.34 -22.33 -23.82
CA MET A 17 6.93 -21.51 -24.95
C MET A 17 8.04 -21.44 -26.02
N LEU A 18 9.28 -21.11 -25.63
CA LEU A 18 10.40 -20.98 -26.58
C LEU A 18 10.78 -22.33 -27.19
N ARG A 19 10.82 -23.40 -26.38
CA ARG A 19 11.22 -24.75 -26.83
C ARG A 19 10.29 -25.32 -27.90
N ALA A 20 9.02 -24.88 -27.97
CA ALA A 20 8.10 -25.30 -29.01
C ALA A 20 8.45 -24.78 -30.42
N TYR A 21 9.30 -23.75 -30.52
CA TYR A 21 9.66 -23.10 -31.78
C TYR A 21 11.17 -23.19 -32.10
N VAL A 22 12.00 -23.20 -31.06
CA VAL A 22 13.47 -23.22 -31.19
C VAL A 22 13.95 -24.65 -31.42
N ASN A 23 14.89 -24.82 -32.35
CA ASN A 23 15.55 -26.10 -32.63
C ASN A 23 16.10 -26.76 -31.33
N GLU A 24 15.89 -28.06 -31.17
CA GLU A 24 16.34 -28.85 -30.01
C GLU A 24 17.86 -28.79 -29.79
N ALA A 25 18.64 -28.60 -30.85
CA ALA A 25 20.10 -28.47 -30.78
C ALA A 25 20.58 -27.13 -30.19
N VAL A 26 19.70 -26.13 -30.05
CA VAL A 26 20.04 -24.84 -29.45
C VAL A 26 19.67 -24.84 -27.96
N ALA A 27 20.63 -24.54 -27.10
CA ALA A 27 20.41 -24.47 -25.67
C ALA A 27 19.53 -23.25 -25.31
N ILE A 28 18.67 -23.38 -24.30
CA ILE A 28 17.94 -22.25 -23.70
C ILE A 28 18.46 -22.09 -22.27
N ARG A 29 18.98 -20.91 -21.95
CA ARG A 29 19.62 -20.59 -20.68
C ARG A 29 18.93 -19.41 -20.02
N PHE A 30 18.95 -19.37 -18.69
CA PHE A 30 18.36 -18.31 -17.87
C PHE A 30 19.42 -17.50 -17.11
N ASP A 31 20.64 -17.50 -17.65
CA ASP A 31 21.80 -16.75 -17.18
C ASP A 31 22.47 -16.03 -18.36
N LEU A 32 23.25 -15.00 -18.07
CA LEU A 32 24.16 -14.44 -19.06
C LEU A 32 25.39 -15.35 -19.15
N PRO A 33 25.78 -15.79 -20.35
CA PRO A 33 27.00 -16.55 -20.49
C PRO A 33 28.22 -15.66 -20.22
N ASP A 34 29.30 -16.29 -19.76
CA ASP A 34 30.59 -15.62 -19.56
C ASP A 34 31.10 -15.07 -20.91
N VAL A 35 31.44 -13.78 -20.92
CA VAL A 35 31.86 -13.03 -22.10
C VAL A 35 33.22 -13.49 -22.63
N ASP A 36 34.06 -14.06 -21.77
CA ASP A 36 35.42 -14.48 -22.09
C ASP A 36 35.53 -16.00 -22.29
N ALA A 37 34.47 -16.76 -21.97
CA ALA A 37 34.45 -18.21 -22.15
C ALA A 37 34.02 -18.59 -23.58
N THR A 38 34.72 -19.54 -24.18
CA THR A 38 34.24 -20.21 -25.40
C THR A 38 33.07 -21.12 -25.02
N GLN A 39 31.88 -20.82 -25.54
CA GLN A 39 30.71 -21.66 -25.30
C GLN A 39 30.82 -22.93 -26.14
N ALA A 40 30.56 -24.08 -25.51
CA ALA A 40 30.57 -25.37 -26.21
C ALA A 40 29.43 -25.44 -27.24
N ASP A 41 28.28 -24.83 -26.94
CA ASP A 41 27.06 -24.92 -27.73
C ASP A 41 26.46 -23.53 -28.00
N ALA A 42 25.76 -23.40 -29.14
CA ALA A 42 24.96 -22.22 -29.42
C ALA A 42 23.78 -22.12 -28.44
N ALA A 43 23.57 -20.94 -27.86
CA ALA A 43 22.60 -20.76 -26.79
C ALA A 43 21.77 -19.49 -26.97
N ILE A 44 20.48 -19.60 -26.63
CA ILE A 44 19.61 -18.47 -26.35
C ILE A 44 19.70 -18.17 -24.86
N SER A 45 20.10 -16.96 -24.53
CA SER A 45 20.13 -16.43 -23.17
C SER A 45 18.86 -15.62 -22.92
N VAL A 46 18.02 -16.09 -22.01
CA VAL A 46 16.83 -15.38 -21.50
C VAL A 46 17.20 -14.75 -20.15
N PHE A 47 17.61 -13.48 -20.17
CA PHE A 47 18.04 -12.78 -18.96
C PHE A 47 17.13 -11.59 -18.70
N LEU A 48 16.42 -11.59 -17.56
CA LEU A 48 15.39 -10.57 -17.24
C LEU A 48 14.37 -10.36 -18.38
N TYR A 49 14.15 -11.41 -19.19
CA TYR A 49 13.31 -11.41 -20.39
C TYR A 49 13.81 -10.53 -21.56
N ASP A 50 15.07 -10.15 -21.52
CA ASP A 50 15.86 -9.80 -22.71
C ASP A 50 16.45 -11.08 -23.29
N ILE A 51 16.04 -11.38 -24.52
CA ILE A 51 16.42 -12.62 -25.20
C ILE A 51 17.50 -12.32 -26.22
N THR A 52 18.66 -12.94 -26.05
CA THR A 52 19.84 -12.77 -26.92
C THR A 52 20.37 -14.11 -27.40
N TYR A 53 20.96 -14.12 -28.59
CA TYR A 53 21.60 -15.30 -29.16
C TYR A 53 23.13 -15.24 -29.04
N TRP A 54 23.72 -16.35 -28.60
CA TRP A 54 25.14 -16.54 -28.41
C TRP A 54 25.63 -17.70 -29.28
N GLU A 55 26.54 -17.37 -30.19
CA GLU A 55 27.24 -18.36 -31.01
C GLU A 55 28.37 -19.01 -30.22
N SER A 56 28.61 -20.29 -30.49
CA SER A 56 29.76 -21.03 -29.97
C SER A 56 31.07 -20.64 -30.65
N THR A 57 30.98 -20.09 -31.87
CA THR A 57 32.13 -19.63 -32.66
C THR A 57 32.44 -18.15 -32.42
N GLY A 58 33.73 -17.79 -32.54
CA GLY A 58 34.18 -16.41 -32.45
C GLY A 58 33.59 -15.51 -33.56
N PRO A 59 33.74 -14.18 -33.44
CA PRO A 59 33.16 -13.23 -34.39
C PRO A 59 33.65 -13.49 -35.82
N ALA A 60 32.75 -13.41 -36.79
CA ALA A 60 33.08 -13.48 -38.21
C ALA A 60 34.06 -12.35 -38.57
N THR A 61 35.15 -12.70 -39.23
CA THR A 61 36.22 -11.75 -39.62
C THR A 61 36.12 -11.29 -41.08
N ASP A 62 35.24 -11.92 -41.86
CA ASP A 62 35.09 -11.73 -43.30
C ASP A 62 33.62 -11.76 -43.74
N ALA A 63 33.33 -11.14 -44.89
CA ALA A 63 31.97 -11.04 -45.44
C ALA A 63 31.47 -12.37 -46.01
N ASP A 64 32.39 -13.24 -46.44
CA ASP A 64 32.08 -14.59 -46.96
C ASP A 64 31.85 -15.61 -45.83
N ASN A 65 32.00 -15.18 -44.57
CA ASN A 65 31.68 -16.03 -43.42
C ASN A 65 30.19 -16.43 -43.46
N PRO A 66 29.85 -17.69 -43.19
CA PRO A 66 28.46 -18.11 -42.99
C PRO A 66 27.71 -17.28 -41.93
N GLY A 67 28.40 -16.77 -40.92
CA GLY A 67 27.84 -15.87 -39.90
C GLY A 67 27.52 -14.45 -40.40
N SER A 68 28.08 -14.03 -41.53
CA SER A 68 27.88 -12.71 -42.15
C SER A 68 26.81 -12.71 -43.25
N GLN A 69 26.24 -13.88 -43.57
CA GLN A 69 25.23 -14.01 -44.62
C GLN A 69 23.85 -13.50 -44.16
N PRO A 70 22.98 -13.04 -45.10
CA PRO A 70 21.62 -12.60 -44.76
C PRO A 70 20.77 -13.65 -44.06
N ASP A 71 21.02 -14.93 -44.34
CA ASP A 71 20.36 -16.10 -43.78
C ASP A 71 21.19 -16.79 -42.69
N ASN A 72 22.08 -16.07 -42.01
CA ASN A 72 22.94 -16.62 -40.97
C ASN A 72 22.14 -17.31 -39.84
N GLN A 73 22.84 -18.19 -39.11
CA GLN A 73 22.25 -18.98 -38.03
C GLN A 73 21.62 -18.07 -36.95
N ALA A 74 22.26 -16.96 -36.60
CA ALA A 74 21.75 -16.03 -35.59
C ALA A 74 20.37 -15.46 -35.95
N ILE A 75 20.18 -15.00 -37.19
CA ILE A 75 18.90 -14.47 -37.66
C ILE A 75 17.85 -15.56 -37.77
N GLN A 76 18.22 -16.78 -38.19
CA GLN A 76 17.27 -17.91 -38.22
C GLN A 76 16.76 -18.24 -36.82
N VAL A 77 17.64 -18.34 -35.82
CA VAL A 77 17.26 -18.62 -34.43
C VAL A 77 16.44 -17.48 -33.84
N MET A 78 16.86 -16.23 -34.04
CA MET A 78 16.13 -15.06 -33.54
C MET A 78 14.75 -14.91 -34.23
N SER A 79 14.62 -15.35 -35.48
CA SER A 79 13.32 -15.40 -36.17
C SER A 79 12.38 -16.45 -35.57
N GLN A 80 12.90 -17.61 -35.14
CA GLN A 80 12.13 -18.62 -34.41
C GLN A 80 11.69 -18.11 -33.04
N VAL A 81 12.58 -17.46 -32.30
CA VAL A 81 12.26 -16.79 -31.03
C VAL A 81 11.17 -15.75 -31.24
N LEU A 82 11.31 -14.89 -32.25
CA LEU A 82 10.32 -13.89 -32.59
C LEU A 82 8.94 -14.51 -32.88
N ALA A 83 8.90 -15.59 -33.66
CA ALA A 83 7.67 -16.32 -33.94
C ALA A 83 7.05 -16.88 -32.65
N ALA A 84 7.85 -17.40 -31.72
CA ALA A 84 7.38 -17.85 -30.42
C ALA A 84 6.73 -16.70 -29.63
N LEU A 85 7.40 -15.55 -29.52
CA LEU A 85 6.90 -14.39 -28.78
C LEU A 85 5.61 -13.83 -29.38
N ILE A 86 5.53 -13.70 -30.71
CA ILE A 86 4.35 -13.14 -31.39
C ILE A 86 3.15 -14.08 -31.27
N ASN A 87 3.36 -15.40 -31.37
CA ASN A 87 2.27 -16.38 -31.28
C ASN A 87 1.80 -16.60 -29.84
N ASN A 88 2.61 -16.25 -28.84
CA ASN A 88 2.29 -16.43 -27.42
C ASN A 88 2.10 -15.07 -26.71
N ARG A 89 1.15 -14.27 -27.21
CA ARG A 89 0.65 -13.05 -26.52
C ARG A 89 -0.06 -13.36 -25.20
N GLN A 90 -0.47 -14.61 -25.02
CA GLN A 90 -0.96 -15.13 -23.75
C GLN A 90 -0.18 -16.42 -23.48
N LEU A 91 0.49 -16.49 -22.33
CA LEU A 91 1.22 -17.68 -21.91
C LEU A 91 0.21 -18.79 -21.57
N ALA A 92 0.28 -19.92 -22.27
CA ALA A 92 -0.67 -21.02 -22.13
C ALA A 92 -0.75 -21.57 -20.70
N ASP A 93 0.38 -21.63 -20.00
CA ASP A 93 0.48 -22.16 -18.63
C ASP A 93 0.11 -21.12 -17.56
N ILE A 94 0.00 -19.84 -17.93
CA ILE A 94 -0.38 -18.74 -17.03
C ILE A 94 -1.52 -17.93 -17.65
N PRO A 95 -2.73 -18.53 -17.75
CA PRO A 95 -3.87 -17.85 -18.34
C PRO A 95 -4.28 -16.67 -17.46
N GLY A 96 -4.12 -15.45 -18.00
CA GLY A 96 -4.41 -14.19 -17.29
C GLY A 96 -3.19 -13.32 -17.05
N ALA A 97 -1.98 -13.80 -17.35
CA ALA A 97 -0.80 -12.94 -17.40
C ALA A 97 -0.96 -11.86 -18.49
N TYR A 98 -0.63 -10.62 -18.14
CA TYR A 98 -0.58 -9.53 -19.11
C TYR A 98 0.81 -9.49 -19.73
N THR A 99 0.91 -9.58 -21.06
CA THR A 99 2.20 -9.63 -21.76
C THR A 99 2.34 -8.47 -22.75
N GLN A 100 3.57 -7.96 -22.90
CA GLN A 100 3.93 -7.00 -23.93
C GLN A 100 5.07 -7.59 -24.77
N VAL A 101 4.77 -7.87 -26.04
CA VAL A 101 5.75 -8.38 -27.00
C VAL A 101 6.49 -7.20 -27.63
N MET A 102 7.81 -7.13 -27.46
CA MET A 102 8.70 -6.11 -28.05
C MET A 102 8.18 -4.67 -27.89
N PRO A 103 7.99 -4.19 -26.66
CA PRO A 103 7.58 -2.81 -26.46
C PRO A 103 8.69 -1.86 -26.95
N PRO A 104 8.34 -0.72 -27.58
CA PRO A 104 9.32 0.25 -28.09
C PRO A 104 9.90 1.11 -26.96
N LYS A 105 10.55 0.47 -25.99
CA LYS A 105 11.13 1.11 -24.79
C LYS A 105 12.63 1.36 -24.94
N GLU A 106 13.31 0.57 -25.76
CA GLU A 106 14.74 0.69 -25.97
C GLU A 106 15.09 1.79 -26.97
N ASN A 107 16.19 2.48 -26.70
CA ASN A 107 16.80 3.44 -27.61
C ASN A 107 18.28 3.08 -27.79
N LEU A 108 18.89 3.61 -28.85
CA LEU A 108 20.29 3.30 -29.19
C LEU A 108 21.27 3.67 -28.07
N ASN A 109 20.96 4.68 -27.26
CA ASN A 109 21.78 5.09 -26.11
C ASN A 109 21.75 4.04 -24.98
N SER A 110 20.55 3.54 -24.62
CA SER A 110 20.32 2.46 -23.65
C SER A 110 21.01 1.17 -24.09
N LEU A 111 20.78 0.74 -25.34
CA LEU A 111 21.42 -0.43 -25.92
C LEU A 111 22.95 -0.31 -25.98
N GLY A 112 23.47 0.88 -26.27
CA GLY A 112 24.92 1.15 -26.24
C GLY A 112 25.53 0.87 -24.87
N ASN A 113 24.92 1.38 -23.80
CA ASN A 113 25.37 1.13 -22.42
C ASN A 113 25.26 -0.35 -22.05
N PHE A 114 24.19 -1.03 -22.48
CA PHE A 114 24.02 -2.46 -22.27
C PHE A 114 25.09 -3.30 -22.96
N TRP A 115 25.41 -3.03 -24.23
CA TRP A 115 26.47 -3.77 -24.92
C TRP A 115 27.87 -3.50 -24.35
N GLN A 116 28.12 -2.31 -23.81
CA GLN A 116 29.36 -2.00 -23.11
C GLN A 116 29.52 -2.85 -21.84
N SER A 117 28.45 -3.04 -21.06
CA SER A 117 28.50 -3.89 -19.87
C SER A 117 28.68 -5.38 -20.21
N LEU A 118 28.28 -5.81 -21.40
CA LEU A 118 28.48 -7.16 -21.94
C LEU A 118 29.84 -7.35 -22.66
N GLY A 119 30.84 -6.53 -22.34
CA GLY A 119 32.19 -6.66 -22.91
C GLY A 119 32.33 -6.11 -24.33
N ASN A 120 31.56 -5.06 -24.66
CA ASN A 120 31.58 -4.38 -25.96
C ASN A 120 31.21 -5.27 -27.16
N ARG A 121 30.28 -6.21 -26.96
CA ARG A 121 29.80 -7.13 -28.00
C ARG A 121 28.33 -6.85 -28.34
N PRO A 122 28.03 -5.97 -29.31
CA PRO A 122 26.67 -5.67 -29.68
C PRO A 122 25.98 -6.90 -30.29
N ARG A 123 24.75 -7.15 -29.83
CA ARG A 123 23.91 -8.28 -30.26
C ARG A 123 22.47 -7.82 -30.39
N LEU A 124 21.72 -8.48 -31.28
CA LEU A 124 20.27 -8.31 -31.33
C LEU A 124 19.64 -8.84 -30.04
N SER A 125 18.85 -8.01 -29.38
CA SER A 125 18.03 -8.37 -28.21
C SER A 125 16.54 -8.20 -28.53
N LEU A 126 15.73 -9.13 -28.05
CA LEU A 126 14.27 -9.04 -28.09
C LEU A 126 13.73 -8.97 -26.67
N ASN A 127 13.05 -7.88 -26.35
CA ASN A 127 12.52 -7.65 -25.01
C ASN A 127 11.09 -8.15 -24.92
N TYR A 128 10.77 -8.85 -23.84
CA TYR A 128 9.43 -9.37 -23.55
C TYR A 128 9.04 -9.02 -22.12
N CYS A 129 7.86 -8.42 -21.91
CA CYS A 129 7.39 -8.11 -20.56
C CYS A 129 6.23 -9.02 -20.19
N VAL A 130 6.26 -9.56 -18.97
CA VAL A 130 5.18 -10.36 -18.38
C VAL A 130 4.80 -9.77 -17.03
N THR A 131 3.52 -9.57 -16.80
CA THR A 131 2.96 -9.18 -15.49
C THR A 131 2.11 -10.32 -14.96
N VAL A 132 2.48 -10.83 -13.78
CA VAL A 132 1.77 -11.89 -13.06
C VAL A 132 1.48 -11.46 -11.62
N PRO A 133 0.32 -11.86 -11.06
CA PRO A 133 0.04 -11.67 -9.64
C PRO A 133 0.86 -12.65 -8.79
N ILE A 134 1.57 -12.14 -7.78
CA ILE A 134 2.32 -12.92 -6.80
C ILE A 134 1.62 -12.78 -5.45
N SER A 135 1.34 -13.90 -4.77
CA SER A 135 0.73 -13.86 -3.44
C SER A 135 1.72 -13.32 -2.42
N LEU A 136 1.23 -12.49 -1.50
CA LEU A 136 2.00 -12.13 -0.29
C LEU A 136 1.98 -13.29 0.70
N SER A 137 2.91 -13.27 1.66
CA SER A 137 2.96 -14.24 2.75
C SER A 137 1.72 -14.12 3.62
N ASP A 138 0.94 -15.20 3.70
CA ASP A 138 -0.20 -15.30 4.59
C ASP A 138 0.28 -15.49 6.03
N LYS A 139 -0.12 -14.58 6.93
CA LYS A 139 0.19 -14.64 8.37
C LYS A 139 -0.92 -15.29 9.18
N GLY A 140 -1.99 -15.78 8.54
CA GLY A 140 -3.12 -16.38 9.23
C GLY A 140 -3.89 -15.37 10.06
N GLU A 141 -4.19 -14.20 9.49
CA GLU A 141 -5.05 -13.21 10.15
C GLU A 141 -6.47 -13.75 10.27
N GLU A 142 -6.82 -14.27 11.45
CA GLU A 142 -8.18 -14.71 11.75
C GLU A 142 -9.05 -13.50 12.13
N MET A 143 -9.91 -13.08 11.20
CA MET A 143 -10.94 -12.08 11.47
C MET A 143 -12.29 -12.76 11.68
N THR A 144 -12.96 -12.46 12.79
CA THR A 144 -14.32 -12.97 13.02
C THR A 144 -15.32 -12.24 12.12
N PRO A 145 -16.16 -12.95 11.36
CA PRO A 145 -17.17 -12.32 10.52
C PRO A 145 -18.26 -11.66 11.36
N VAL A 146 -18.87 -10.59 10.85
CA VAL A 146 -20.05 -9.97 11.46
C VAL A 146 -21.24 -10.93 11.31
N LYS A 147 -21.70 -11.52 12.42
CA LYS A 147 -22.79 -12.52 12.43
C LYS A 147 -24.18 -11.89 12.50
N SER A 148 -24.29 -10.72 13.11
CA SER A 148 -25.55 -10.03 13.34
C SER A 148 -25.31 -8.53 13.47
N LEU A 149 -26.23 -7.73 12.94
CA LEU A 149 -26.24 -6.28 13.08
C LEU A 149 -27.41 -5.89 13.99
N SER A 150 -27.12 -5.10 15.02
CA SER A 150 -28.14 -4.49 15.88
C SER A 150 -28.05 -2.97 15.75
N THR A 151 -29.20 -2.32 15.59
CA THR A 151 -29.31 -0.87 15.48
C THR A 151 -30.41 -0.38 16.41
N THR A 152 -30.09 0.63 17.20
CA THR A 152 -31.04 1.29 18.11
C THR A 152 -31.10 2.77 17.76
N VAL A 153 -32.31 3.32 17.70
CA VAL A 153 -32.54 4.76 17.46
C VAL A 153 -33.18 5.33 18.71
N GLU A 154 -32.55 6.35 19.28
CA GLU A 154 -33.02 7.01 20.49
C GLU A 154 -33.28 8.50 20.21
N PRO A 155 -34.33 9.09 20.79
CA PRO A 155 -34.56 10.53 20.71
C PRO A 155 -33.39 11.30 21.33
N LYS A 156 -32.91 12.32 20.62
CA LYS A 156 -31.84 13.21 21.10
C LYS A 156 -32.35 14.65 21.13
N ALA A 157 -31.99 15.39 22.18
CA ALA A 157 -32.23 16.83 22.24
C ALA A 157 -31.55 17.56 21.05
N PRO A 158 -32.12 18.68 20.56
CA PRO A 158 -31.61 19.42 19.41
C PRO A 158 -30.39 20.29 19.77
N VAL A 159 -29.50 19.80 20.65
CA VAL A 159 -28.31 20.52 21.09
C VAL A 159 -27.07 19.91 20.44
N SER A 160 -26.24 20.77 19.84
CA SER A 160 -24.98 20.34 19.24
C SER A 160 -23.93 20.03 20.32
N PRO A 161 -23.00 19.09 20.07
CA PRO A 161 -21.87 18.86 20.97
C PRO A 161 -21.07 20.12 21.31
N GLN A 162 -20.91 21.03 20.34
CA GLN A 162 -20.23 22.31 20.52
C GLN A 162 -20.94 23.20 21.53
N ALA A 163 -22.26 23.34 21.44
CA ALA A 163 -23.03 24.12 22.39
C ALA A 163 -22.94 23.55 23.82
N ILE A 164 -22.85 22.22 23.96
CA ILE A 164 -22.64 21.57 25.26
C ILE A 164 -21.24 21.90 25.79
N SER A 165 -20.21 21.77 24.95
CA SER A 165 -18.84 22.11 25.30
C SER A 165 -18.69 23.56 25.75
N ASP A 166 -19.33 24.50 25.06
CA ASP A 166 -19.28 25.93 25.38
C ASP A 166 -19.96 26.22 26.74
N VAL A 167 -21.14 25.62 26.99
CA VAL A 167 -21.84 25.75 28.27
C VAL A 167 -21.02 25.16 29.42
N LEU A 168 -20.41 23.99 29.22
CA LEU A 168 -19.53 23.37 30.21
C LEU A 168 -18.29 24.22 30.45
N ARG A 169 -17.73 24.84 29.41
CA ARG A 169 -16.58 25.75 29.56
C ARG A 169 -16.94 26.95 30.41
N GLU A 170 -18.08 27.59 30.16
CA GLU A 170 -18.56 28.71 30.97
C GLU A 170 -18.83 28.29 32.42
N GLN A 171 -19.46 27.14 32.64
CA GLN A 171 -19.70 26.62 34.00
C GLN A 171 -18.39 26.33 34.75
N LEU A 172 -17.40 25.76 34.08
CA LEU A 172 -16.09 25.53 34.67
C LEU A 172 -15.39 26.85 35.02
N MET A 173 -15.46 27.86 34.15
CA MET A 173 -14.90 29.18 34.44
C MET A 173 -15.56 29.83 35.66
N VAL A 174 -16.88 29.69 35.82
CA VAL A 174 -17.59 30.18 37.02
C VAL A 174 -17.17 29.41 38.26
N ALA A 175 -17.06 28.08 38.19
CA ALA A 175 -16.65 27.23 39.32
C ALA A 175 -15.21 27.53 39.79
N LEU A 176 -14.33 27.97 38.88
CA LEU A 176 -12.96 28.39 39.20
C LEU A 176 -12.83 29.82 39.73
N GLY A 177 -13.95 30.54 39.94
CA GLY A 177 -13.99 31.89 40.51
C GLY A 177 -14.37 33.00 39.53
N GLY A 178 -14.45 32.71 38.23
CA GLY A 178 -14.94 33.63 37.20
C GLY A 178 -14.06 34.87 36.94
N ASP A 179 -12.87 34.94 37.53
CA ASP A 179 -11.93 36.05 37.38
C ASP A 179 -11.14 35.99 36.06
N TYR A 180 -10.36 37.04 35.79
CA TYR A 180 -9.53 37.12 34.59
C TYR A 180 -8.46 36.02 34.55
N ASP A 181 -7.94 35.62 35.71
CA ASP A 181 -6.89 34.62 35.83
C ASP A 181 -7.43 33.20 35.57
N ALA A 182 -8.65 32.87 36.01
CA ALA A 182 -9.34 31.63 35.69
C ALA A 182 -9.65 31.53 34.19
N ARG A 183 -10.05 32.63 33.54
CA ARG A 183 -10.24 32.66 32.08
C ARG A 183 -8.93 32.42 31.33
N LEU A 184 -7.83 32.99 31.80
CA LEU A 184 -6.51 32.78 31.22
C LEU A 184 -6.01 31.34 31.44
N ALA A 185 -6.27 30.76 32.61
CA ALA A 185 -5.94 29.37 32.93
C ALA A 185 -6.74 28.36 32.08
N MET A 186 -7.93 28.76 31.63
CA MET A 186 -8.80 27.98 30.75
C MET A 186 -8.56 28.21 29.25
N ALA A 187 -7.65 29.10 28.85
CA ALA A 187 -7.46 29.47 27.44
C ALA A 187 -7.01 28.28 26.57
N HIS A 188 -6.14 27.43 27.11
CA HIS A 188 -5.57 26.26 26.43
C HIS A 188 -6.18 24.92 26.88
N VAL A 189 -7.30 24.97 27.59
CA VAL A 189 -8.07 23.80 28.00
C VAL A 189 -9.23 23.61 27.03
N ASN A 190 -9.32 22.42 26.43
CA ASN A 190 -10.39 22.05 25.53
C ASN A 190 -11.29 20.99 26.18
N LEU A 191 -12.58 21.09 25.88
CA LEU A 191 -13.65 20.25 26.42
C LEU A 191 -14.43 19.69 25.23
N ASP A 192 -14.27 18.39 24.95
CA ASP A 192 -15.02 17.70 23.89
C ASP A 192 -16.11 16.84 24.50
N ALA A 193 -17.37 17.24 24.31
CA ALA A 193 -18.52 16.49 24.76
C ALA A 193 -18.98 15.48 23.70
N LEU A 194 -18.82 14.18 23.97
CA LEU A 194 -19.29 13.09 23.11
C LEU A 194 -20.65 12.59 23.60
N PRO A 195 -21.74 12.71 22.82
CA PRO A 195 -23.05 12.23 23.23
C PRO A 195 -23.05 10.70 23.37
N VAL A 196 -23.66 10.19 24.44
CA VAL A 196 -23.77 8.75 24.71
C VAL A 196 -25.23 8.33 24.55
N ALA A 197 -25.45 7.18 23.91
CA ALA A 197 -26.78 6.56 23.83
C ALA A 197 -27.29 6.26 25.25
N SER A 198 -28.53 6.65 25.52
CA SER A 198 -29.21 6.45 26.79
C SER A 198 -30.43 5.56 26.56
N SER A 199 -30.37 4.34 27.09
CA SER A 199 -31.44 3.34 26.97
C SER A 199 -32.81 3.79 27.51
N ASN A 200 -32.85 4.87 28.30
CA ASN A 200 -34.06 5.48 28.87
C ASN A 200 -34.09 7.01 28.73
N GLY A 201 -33.49 7.57 27.67
CA GLY A 201 -33.35 9.02 27.49
C GLY A 201 -34.69 9.78 27.47
N SER A 202 -34.82 10.79 28.33
CA SER A 202 -35.85 11.83 28.21
C SER A 202 -35.42 12.85 27.15
N ALA A 203 -36.36 13.43 26.40
CA ALA A 203 -36.07 14.47 25.41
C ALA A 203 -35.39 15.73 26.01
N ALA A 204 -35.47 15.89 27.35
CA ALA A 204 -34.90 17.02 28.08
C ALA A 204 -33.50 16.76 28.68
N ASP A 205 -33.07 15.49 28.73
CA ASP A 205 -31.85 15.08 29.43
C ASP A 205 -30.81 14.57 28.42
N ILE A 206 -29.61 15.16 28.46
CA ILE A 206 -28.52 14.84 27.55
C ILE A 206 -27.41 14.17 28.35
N ARG A 207 -27.02 12.95 27.97
CA ARG A 207 -25.86 12.26 28.54
C ARG A 207 -24.65 12.37 27.63
N VAL A 208 -23.52 12.78 28.20
CA VAL A 208 -22.26 12.95 27.47
C VAL A 208 -21.10 12.28 28.21
N SER A 209 -20.13 11.79 27.44
CA SER A 209 -18.78 11.50 27.91
C SER A 209 -17.91 12.70 27.57
N LEU A 210 -17.22 13.25 28.56
CA LEU A 210 -16.39 14.44 28.40
C LEU A 210 -14.93 14.02 28.23
N ARG A 211 -14.27 14.51 27.18
CA ARG A 211 -12.80 14.45 27.05
C ARG A 211 -12.23 15.84 27.29
N VAL A 212 -11.32 15.94 28.25
CA VAL A 212 -10.63 17.16 28.64
C VAL A 212 -9.16 17.02 28.26
N TYR A 213 -8.66 17.97 27.48
CA TYR A 213 -7.28 17.94 27.00
C TYR A 213 -6.69 19.34 26.84
N GLY A 214 -5.37 19.42 26.89
CA GLY A 214 -4.64 20.67 26.71
C GLY A 214 -3.78 21.03 27.93
N MET A 215 -3.58 22.33 28.13
CA MET A 215 -2.66 22.85 29.14
C MET A 215 -3.35 23.85 30.07
N THR A 216 -3.06 23.75 31.36
CA THR A 216 -3.46 24.73 32.38
C THR A 216 -2.32 24.95 33.36
N ARG A 217 -2.44 25.94 34.25
CA ARG A 217 -1.44 26.15 35.31
C ARG A 217 -1.61 25.13 36.42
N THR A 218 -0.52 24.69 37.01
CA THR A 218 -0.50 23.66 38.07
C THR A 218 -1.43 24.01 39.25
N GLU A 219 -1.58 25.30 39.57
CA GLU A 219 -2.46 25.81 40.63
C GLU A 219 -3.96 25.58 40.37
N TYR A 220 -4.40 25.54 39.10
CA TYR A 220 -5.80 25.33 38.71
C TYR A 220 -6.15 23.86 38.46
N LEU A 221 -5.16 22.97 38.34
CA LEU A 221 -5.38 21.55 38.06
C LEU A 221 -6.12 20.84 39.21
N GLY A 222 -5.78 21.17 40.47
CA GLY A 222 -6.49 20.65 41.65
C GLY A 222 -7.96 21.06 41.70
N PRO A 223 -8.28 22.37 41.65
CA PRO A 223 -9.66 22.86 41.58
C PRO A 223 -10.46 22.30 40.41
N MET A 224 -9.89 22.22 39.20
CA MET A 224 -10.55 21.63 38.03
C MET A 224 -10.92 20.17 38.24
N ASN A 225 -10.02 19.40 38.86
CA ASN A 225 -10.28 17.99 39.17
C ASN A 225 -11.47 17.81 40.12
N THR A 226 -11.60 18.67 41.14
CA THR A 226 -12.74 18.64 42.06
C THR A 226 -14.06 18.86 41.31
N VAL A 227 -14.11 19.84 40.40
CA VAL A 227 -15.30 20.12 39.59
C VAL A 227 -15.65 18.94 38.69
N PHE A 228 -14.64 18.31 38.05
CA PHE A 228 -14.86 17.12 37.22
C PHE A 228 -15.37 15.92 38.03
N GLU A 229 -14.89 15.75 39.26
CA GLU A 229 -15.37 14.70 40.18
C GLU A 229 -16.81 14.94 40.64
N GLU A 230 -17.22 16.20 40.79
CA GLU A 230 -18.61 16.56 41.08
C GLU A 230 -19.52 16.32 39.87
N TRP A 231 -19.09 16.72 38.68
CA TRP A 231 -19.87 16.51 37.45
C TRP A 231 -20.10 15.04 37.10
N ALA A 232 -19.22 14.15 37.58
CA ALA A 232 -19.36 12.71 37.40
C ALA A 232 -20.36 12.05 38.39
N LYS A 233 -20.88 12.76 39.40
CA LYS A 233 -21.73 12.19 40.48
C LYS A 233 -23.24 12.19 40.19
N ASP A 234 -23.65 11.85 38.97
CA ASP A 234 -25.07 11.72 38.54
C ASP A 234 -25.97 12.97 38.75
N GLU A 235 -25.42 14.09 39.22
CA GLU A 235 -26.07 15.39 39.24
C GLU A 235 -25.92 16.09 37.87
N ALA A 236 -26.84 16.98 37.54
CA ALA A 236 -26.77 17.72 36.28
C ALA A 236 -25.57 18.68 36.32
N ALA A 237 -24.52 18.37 35.57
CA ALA A 237 -23.28 19.14 35.50
C ALA A 237 -23.49 20.56 34.94
N ALA A 238 -24.45 20.71 34.03
CA ALA A 238 -24.86 22.01 33.51
C ALA A 238 -26.31 22.01 33.02
N VAL A 239 -26.88 23.21 32.92
CA VAL A 239 -28.16 23.46 32.26
C VAL A 239 -27.87 24.37 31.06
N THR A 240 -28.31 23.95 29.87
CA THR A 240 -28.15 24.78 28.66
C THR A 240 -29.07 26.01 28.75
N PRO A 241 -28.80 27.09 27.98
CA PRO A 241 -29.66 28.27 27.93
C PRO A 241 -31.12 27.95 27.60
N ASP A 242 -31.35 26.89 26.81
CA ASP A 242 -32.69 26.42 26.41
C ASP A 242 -33.35 25.47 27.42
N GLY A 243 -32.75 25.26 28.59
CA GLY A 243 -33.34 24.47 29.68
C GLY A 243 -33.06 22.95 29.65
N TYR A 244 -32.19 22.48 28.76
CA TYR A 244 -31.78 21.07 28.72
C TYR A 244 -30.75 20.76 29.80
N ARG A 245 -30.88 19.59 30.45
CA ARG A 245 -29.94 19.17 31.51
C ARG A 245 -28.85 18.29 30.91
N VAL A 246 -27.60 18.64 31.19
CA VAL A 246 -26.42 17.89 30.74
C VAL A 246 -25.89 17.06 31.90
N TYR A 247 -25.84 15.75 31.69
CA TYR A 247 -25.30 14.76 32.62
C TYR A 247 -24.00 14.19 32.05
N ILE A 248 -22.98 14.05 32.88
CA ILE A 248 -21.68 13.53 32.47
C ILE A 248 -21.48 12.12 33.01
N ASN A 249 -21.35 11.15 32.11
CA ASN A 249 -21.15 9.74 32.49
C ASN A 249 -19.70 9.45 32.89
N ALA A 250 -18.75 10.10 32.22
CA ALA A 250 -17.33 9.91 32.44
C ALA A 250 -16.56 11.16 31.99
N VAL A 251 -15.48 11.47 32.73
CA VAL A 251 -14.52 12.51 32.36
C VAL A 251 -13.17 11.85 32.10
N ASP A 252 -12.72 11.87 30.86
CA ASP A 252 -11.35 11.50 30.48
C ASP A 252 -10.48 12.76 30.47
N LYS A 253 -9.51 12.82 31.38
CA LYS A 253 -8.58 13.94 31.54
C LYS A 253 -7.12 13.53 31.32
N THR A 254 -6.90 12.41 30.64
CA THR A 254 -5.56 11.83 30.44
C THR A 254 -4.60 12.80 29.73
N ASP A 255 -5.14 13.64 28.85
CA ASP A 255 -4.38 14.58 28.03
C ASP A 255 -4.38 16.02 28.59
N LEU A 256 -4.84 16.24 29.83
CA LEU A 256 -4.77 17.53 30.51
C LEU A 256 -3.48 17.62 31.33
N THR A 257 -2.63 18.60 31.03
CA THR A 257 -1.34 18.77 31.69
C THR A 257 -1.24 20.11 32.42
N GLY A 258 -0.72 20.08 33.66
CA GLY A 258 -0.37 21.27 34.43
C GLY A 258 1.06 21.73 34.10
N ILE A 259 1.21 23.00 33.74
CA ILE A 259 2.51 23.68 33.55
C ILE A 259 2.81 24.68 34.66
#